data_AF-A0A820H5B8-F1
#
_entry.id   AF-A0A820H5B8-F1
#
_cell.length_a   1.000
_cell.length_b   1.000
_cell.length_c   1.000
_cell.angle_alpha   90.00
_cell.angle_beta   90.00
_cell.angle_gamma   90.00
#
_symmetry.space_group_name_H-M   'P 1'
#
loop_
_entity.id
_entity.type
_entity.pdbx_description
1 polymer ?
#
loop_
_entity_poly.entity_id
_entity_poly.type
_entity_poly.pdbx_seq_one_letter_code
_entity_poly.pdbx_strand_id
1 'polypeptide(L)' 'NDWTKERQFHSLQSIIELDQKYIIVGDTCEIKYGDALPADGIVVQSNDLKVDESSLTGESDLIKKYESKDPFLLSC' A
#
# COMPACT_ATOMS: atom_id res chain seq x y z
N ASN A 1 -23.87 21.00 9.77
CA ASN A 1 -22.43 20.78 10.01
C ASN A 1 -22.08 19.32 9.78
N ASP A 2 -22.55 18.78 8.65
CA ASP A 2 -22.65 17.33 8.38
C ASP A 2 -21.42 16.81 7.62
N TRP A 3 -20.95 17.62 6.66
CA TRP A 3 -19.78 17.37 5.81
C TRP A 3 -18.48 17.12 6.57
N THR A 4 -18.28 17.78 7.71
CA THR A 4 -17.06 17.61 8.53
C THR A 4 -17.05 16.28 9.27
N LYS A 5 -18.23 15.72 9.60
CA LYS A 5 -18.34 14.43 10.27
C LYS A 5 -18.12 13.28 9.30
N GLU A 6 -18.67 13.33 8.09
CA GLU A 6 -18.43 12.31 7.06
C GLU A 6 -16.94 12.15 6.74
N ARG A 7 -16.21 13.28 6.62
CA ARG A 7 -14.76 13.28 6.44
C ARG A 7 -14.00 12.74 7.65
N GLN A 8 -14.46 13.01 8.87
CA GLN A 8 -13.85 12.49 10.09
C GLN A 8 -14.14 10.99 10.31
N PHE A 9 -15.30 10.50 9.85
CA PHE A 9 -15.65 9.09 9.90
C PHE A 9 -14.82 8.25 8.93
N HIS A 10 -14.52 8.78 7.74
CA HIS A 10 -13.60 8.11 6.80
C HIS A 10 -12.17 8.00 7.36
N SER A 11 -11.74 8.99 8.15
CA SER A 11 -10.43 8.98 8.82
C SER A 11 -10.36 8.03 10.03
N LEU A 12 -11.48 7.44 10.47
CA LEU A 12 -11.59 6.63 11.70
C LEU A 12 -12.03 5.19 11.46
N GLN A 13 -12.45 4.79 10.26
CA GLN A 13 -12.61 3.37 9.96
C GLN A 13 -11.22 2.83 9.58
N SER A 14 -10.51 2.21 10.52
CA SER A 14 -10.58 0.77 10.79
C SER A 14 -10.31 -0.01 9.52
N ILE A 15 -9.36 -0.94 9.56
CA ILE A 15 -8.99 -1.82 8.45
C ILE A 15 -10.27 -2.40 7.81
N ILE A 16 -10.79 -1.75 6.77
CA ILE A 16 -11.90 -2.21 5.95
C ILE A 16 -11.24 -2.70 4.68
N GLU A 17 -11.58 -3.91 4.26
CA GLU A 17 -11.25 -4.40 2.94
C GLU A 17 -12.02 -3.58 1.91
N LEU A 18 -11.44 -2.45 1.51
CA LEU A 18 -11.94 -1.63 0.40
C LEU A 18 -11.51 -2.29 -0.91
N ASP A 19 -12.44 -2.34 -1.86
CA ASP A 19 -12.09 -2.73 -3.23
C ASP A 19 -11.02 -1.77 -3.75
N GLN A 20 -10.04 -2.31 -4.48
CA GLN A 20 -8.85 -1.58 -4.93
C GLN A 20 -9.21 -0.27 -5.66
N LYS A 21 -10.39 -0.20 -6.27
CA LYS A 21 -10.91 0.96 -7.02
C LYS A 21 -11.25 2.16 -6.15
N TYR A 22 -11.40 2.00 -4.83
CA TYR A 22 -11.77 3.08 -3.92
C TYR A 22 -10.59 3.64 -3.12
N ILE A 23 -9.38 3.12 -3.32
CA ILE A 23 -8.19 3.62 -2.63
C ILE A 23 -7.83 4.99 -3.20
N ILE A 24 -7.69 5.99 -2.33
CA ILE A 24 -7.31 7.36 -2.72
C ILE A 24 -5.92 7.73 -2.19
N VAL A 25 -5.30 8.72 -2.83
CA VAL A 25 -4.02 9.26 -2.39
C VAL A 25 -4.16 9.83 -0.98
N GLY A 26 -3.35 9.28 -0.06
CA GLY A 26 -3.37 9.66 1.36
C GLY A 26 -3.90 8.55 2.28
N ASP A 27 -4.52 7.51 1.72
CA ASP A 27 -4.90 6.34 2.49
C ASP A 27 -3.67 5.47 2.81
N THR A 28 -3.72 4.80 3.97
CA THR A 28 -2.70 3.82 4.37
C THR A 28 -3.30 2.43 4.36
N CYS A 29 -2.68 1.52 3.62
CA CYS A 29 -3.13 0.13 3.51
C CYS A 29 -2.15 -0.82 4.20
N GLU A 30 -2.68 -1.83 4.87
CA GLU A 30 -1.89 -2.97 5.35
C GLU A 30 -1.88 -4.05 4.26
N ILE A 31 -0.69 -4.39 3.76
CA ILE A 31 -0.50 -5.41 2.73
C ILE A 31 0.02 -6.68 3.39
N LYS A 32 -0.58 -7.84 3.05
CA LYS A 32 -0.11 -9.15 3.52
C LYS A 32 0.61 -9.90 2.41
N TYR A 33 1.31 -10.97 2.78
CA TYR A 33 1.98 -11.81 1.81
C TYR A 33 0.95 -12.45 0.86
N GLY A 34 1.16 -12.26 -0.45
CA GLY A 34 0.28 -12.76 -1.50
C GLY A 34 -0.77 -11.76 -1.98
N ASP A 35 -0.88 -10.59 -1.35
CA ASP A 35 -1.71 -9.50 -1.86
C ASP A 35 -1.01 -8.80 -3.03
N ALA A 36 -1.81 -8.40 -4.02
CA ALA A 36 -1.36 -7.52 -5.08
C ALA A 36 -1.38 -6.07 -4.59
N LEU A 37 -0.35 -5.30 -4.96
CA LEU A 37 -0.31 -3.87 -4.69
C LEU A 37 -1.38 -3.16 -5.55
N PRO A 38 -2.38 -2.50 -4.95
CA PRO A 38 -3.46 -1.87 -5.71
C PRO A 38 -3.05 -0.55 -6.37
N ALA A 39 -1.97 0.07 -5.87
CA ALA A 39 -1.43 1.33 -6.35
C ALA A 39 0.04 1.46 -5.95
N ASP A 40 0.76 2.37 -6.60
CA ASP A 40 2.12 2.76 -6.21
C ASP A 40 2.10 3.49 -4.87
N GLY A 41 3.13 3.28 -4.05
CA GLY A 41 3.12 3.79 -2.69
C GLY A 41 4.50 3.89 -2.05
N ILE A 42 4.50 4.31 -0.79
CA ILE A 42 5.69 4.42 0.03
C ILE A 42 5.53 3.52 1.26
N VAL A 43 6.55 2.73 1.56
CA VAL A 43 6.65 1.91 2.76
C VAL A 43 6.75 2.83 3.97
N VAL A 44 5.69 2.88 4.77
CA VAL A 44 5.68 3.58 6.06
C VAL A 44 6.30 2.71 7.16
N GLN A 45 6.00 1.41 7.14
CA GLN A 45 6.54 0.42 8.08
C GLN A 45 6.56 -0.95 7.39
N SER A 46 7.65 -1.71 7.55
CA SER A 46 7.75 -3.07 7.00
C SER A 46 8.44 -4.05 7.95
N ASN A 47 8.10 -5.33 7.86
CA ASN A 47 8.76 -6.41 8.60
C ASN A 47 9.24 -7.49 7.61
N ASP A 48 10.48 -7.34 7.14
CA ASP A 48 11.09 -8.12 6.03
C ASP A 48 10.22 -8.17 4.76
N LEU A 49 9.62 -7.03 4.38
CA LEU A 49 8.82 -6.91 3.17
C LEU A 49 9.67 -7.18 1.93
N LYS A 50 9.18 -8.10 1.11
CA LYS A 50 9.75 -8.50 -0.17
C LYS A 50 8.71 -8.28 -1.25
N VAL A 51 9.09 -7.58 -2.29
CA VAL A 51 8.22 -7.27 -3.42
C VAL A 51 8.79 -7.96 -4.65
N ASP A 52 7.90 -8.55 -5.44
CA ASP A 52 8.24 -9.09 -6.74
C ASP A 52 8.18 -7.96 -7.77
N GLU A 53 9.35 -7.51 -8.25
CA GLU A 53 9.45 -6.52 -9.33
C GLU A 53 9.75 -7.20 -10.68
N SER A 54 9.41 -8.49 -10.81
CA SER A 54 9.70 -9.27 -12.01
C SER A 54 8.95 -8.74 -13.24
N SER A 55 7.78 -8.16 -13.03
CA SER A 55 6.99 -7.54 -14.11
C SER A 55 7.64 -6.28 -14.68
N LEU A 56 8.46 -5.58 -13.89
CA LEU A 56 9.11 -4.33 -14.28
C LEU A 56 10.56 -4.55 -14.75
N THR A 57 11.30 -5.41 -14.05
CA THR A 57 12.74 -5.65 -14.29
C THR A 57 13.01 -6.87 -15.16
N GLY A 58 12.05 -7.79 -15.26
CA GLY A 58 12.23 -9.09 -15.92
C GLY A 58 12.97 -10.13 -15.07
N GLU A 59 13.41 -9.77 -13.85
CA GLU A 59 14.13 -10.66 -12.94
C GLU A 59 13.15 -11.13 -11.85
N SER A 60 13.02 -12.45 -11.64
CA SER A 60 12.11 -13.04 -10.64
C SER A 60 12.65 -13.00 -9.20
N ASP A 61 13.64 -12.15 -8.93
CA ASP A 61 14.22 -11.99 -7.61
C ASP A 61 13.36 -11.06 -6.74
N LEU A 62 13.03 -11.55 -5.54
CA LEU A 62 12.30 -10.78 -4.55
C LEU A 62 13.19 -9.67 -3.97
N ILE A 63 12.81 -8.42 -4.23
CA ILE A 63 13.58 -7.25 -3.77
C ILE A 63 13.09 -6.86 -2.37
N LYS A 64 14.03 -6.76 -1.43
CA LYS A 64 13.75 -6.33 -0.06
C LYS A 64 13.58 -4.82 -0.01
N LYS A 65 12.44 -4.37 0.50
CA LYS A 65 12.10 -2.95 0.66
C LYS A 65 12.12 -2.56 2.13
N TYR A 66 12.77 -1.45 2.43
CA TYR A 66 12.88 -0.92 3.79
C TYR A 66 12.44 0.53 3.83
N GLU A 67 11.83 0.95 4.94
CA GLU A 67 11.48 2.35 5.20
C GLU A 67 12.67 3.32 5.03
N SER A 68 13.88 2.89 5.41
CA SER A 68 15.12 3.69 5.28
C SER A 68 15.88 3.46 3.98
N LYS A 69 15.61 2.36 3.27
CA LYS A 69 16.36 1.98 2.06
C LYS A 69 15.39 1.47 1.01
N ASP A 70 15.14 2.34 0.04
CA ASP A 70 14.23 2.11 -1.07
C ASP A 70 12.78 1.87 -0.60
N PRO A 71 12.09 2.92 -0.13
CA PRO A 71 10.75 2.78 0.40
C PRO A 71 9.68 2.78 -0.71
N PHE A 72 10.05 2.80 -1.98
CA PHE A 72 9.09 2.89 -3.07
C PHE A 72 8.53 1.50 -3.41
N LEU A 73 7.21 1.41 -3.41
CA LEU A 73 6.44 0.26 -3.87
C LEU A 73 5.86 0.60 -5.23
N LEU A 74 6.13 -0.26 -6.21
CA LEU A 74 5.63 -0.14 -7.56
C LEU A 74 4.59 -1.23 -7.79
N SER A 75 3.40 -0.83 -8.20
CA SER A 75 2.33 -1.72 -8.65
C SER A 75 2.65 -2.25 -10.06
N CYS A 76 2.26 -3.50 -10.31
CA CYS A 76 2.47 -4.22 -11.56
C CYS A 76 1.15 -4.38 -12.32
#